data_AF-A0A8R1HSQ8-F1
#
_entry.id   AF-A0A8R1HSQ8-F1
#
_cell.length_a   1.000
_cell.length_b   1.000
_cell.length_c   1.000
_cell.angle_alpha   90.00
_cell.angle_beta   90.00
_cell.angle_gamma   90.00
#
_symmetry.space_group_name_H-M   'P 1'
#
loop_
_entity.id
_entity.type
_entity.pdbx_description
1 polymer ?
#
loop_
_entity_poly.entity_id
_entity_poly.type
_entity_poly.pdbx_seq_one_letter_code
_entity_poly.pdbx_strand_id
1 'polypeptide(L)'
;MIFEDRQLNRTTGKTLIGFNTTQHQHHNTVCPTHPESSHRIEKIKEALTTSGLLEKCEILTEFLEIDDADLEITHGKEMIRALTETDKLAQEEINELCKKYDSVFLTENSLKVAKNGVACVRELANRIMLNEASNGFAIIRPPGHHADSEAPCGFCVFNNVAQAAEEAFFNGAERILIVDLDVHHGQGTQRIFYEDNRVLYFSIHRHEHGLFWPHLPESDFDHTGAGPGLGYTANVPLNETGCTDSDYLSILFHILLPLATQFDPHFVIVSAGFDCLKGDPLGGMQLTPNGYSHFIYHLKALAQGRLLVVLEGGYNHQMSAVAAQKCVRVLLGHAPYPVELVDPPKESTVSSCVSLAAALRHHWNCFDYFPSRSTMRLADWPIINTKIEFKYDASTRPANTGKIIQDQLLSEDFGIPTSSGPFETLIFFNEGDDEHSSLEEEDNHPEKPARTRRILKTLRESGILEKCIERNSERSATDEEIQMVHNKEMLEHLKHLPPRPYNPSNLRPLHPIPLSLSRSRLHEHYQLLLFPNHLANTVDNLGGSKRARSALDL
;
A
#
# COMPACT_ATOMS: atom_id res chain seq x y z
N MET A 1 0.37 -11.48 24.28
CA MET A 1 -0.15 -11.01 22.99
C MET A 1 0.89 -11.29 21.92
N ILE A 2 1.02 -12.56 21.56
CA ILE A 2 1.61 -12.95 20.29
C ILE A 2 0.39 -12.96 19.38
N PHE A 3 0.37 -12.14 18.33
CA PHE A 3 -0.60 -12.26 17.26
C PHE A 3 -0.75 -13.75 16.96
N GLU A 4 -1.95 -14.32 17.11
CA GLU A 4 -2.20 -15.67 16.60
C GLU A 4 -1.90 -15.58 15.12
N ASP A 5 -0.75 -16.14 14.80
CA ASP A 5 -0.15 -16.02 13.50
C ASP A 5 -1.02 -16.84 12.58
N ARG A 6 -1.99 -16.19 11.93
CA ARG A 6 -2.71 -16.75 10.77
C ARG A 6 -1.74 -17.01 9.58
N GLN A 7 -0.42 -17.05 9.82
CA GLN A 7 0.67 -17.40 8.91
C GLN A 7 0.97 -18.90 8.83
N LEU A 8 0.18 -19.79 9.45
CA LEU A 8 0.31 -21.22 9.15
C LEU A 8 -0.01 -21.42 7.65
N ASN A 9 1.04 -21.43 6.82
CA ASN A 9 1.10 -21.68 5.37
C ASN A 9 1.09 -20.48 4.40
N ARG A 10 1.62 -19.30 4.76
CA ARG A 10 1.87 -18.28 3.71
C ARG A 10 3.19 -18.54 3.00
N THR A 11 3.12 -19.16 1.82
CA THR A 11 4.21 -19.06 0.84
C THR A 11 4.28 -17.59 0.39
N THR A 12 5.47 -17.08 0.05
CA THR A 12 5.60 -15.79 -0.64
C THR A 12 4.94 -15.96 -2.02
N GLY A 13 3.62 -15.76 -2.08
CA GLY A 13 2.83 -15.94 -3.29
C GLY A 13 3.33 -15.01 -4.40
N LYS A 14 3.13 -15.42 -5.65
CA LYS A 14 3.58 -14.66 -6.82
C LYS A 14 2.93 -13.26 -6.86
N THR A 15 3.55 -12.35 -7.59
CA THR A 15 2.91 -11.09 -8.01
C THR A 15 2.06 -11.37 -9.24
N LEU A 16 0.78 -11.02 -9.21
CA LEU A 16 -0.14 -11.15 -10.35
C LEU A 16 -0.08 -9.90 -11.23
N ILE A 17 -0.13 -10.08 -12.54
CA ILE A 17 -0.35 -8.99 -13.50
C ILE A 17 -1.55 -9.34 -14.36
N GLY A 18 -2.60 -8.53 -14.26
CA GLY A 18 -3.83 -8.69 -15.03
C GLY A 18 -3.85 -7.76 -16.25
N PHE A 19 -4.19 -8.29 -17.43
CA PHE A 19 -4.44 -7.50 -18.63
C PHE A 19 -5.80 -7.83 -19.23
N ASN A 20 -6.51 -6.81 -19.70
CA ASN A 20 -7.67 -7.00 -20.56
C ASN A 20 -7.23 -7.04 -22.05
N THR A 21 -7.31 -8.21 -22.68
CA THR A 21 -6.87 -8.43 -24.07
C THR A 21 -7.71 -7.65 -25.09
N THR A 22 -8.97 -7.34 -24.76
CA THR A 22 -9.91 -6.63 -25.64
C THR A 22 -9.83 -5.12 -25.53
N GLN A 23 -8.95 -4.58 -24.68
CA GLN A 23 -8.90 -3.16 -24.36
C GLN A 23 -8.84 -2.22 -25.57
N HIS A 24 -8.18 -2.59 -26.67
CA HIS A 24 -8.06 -1.78 -27.88
C HIS A 24 -9.40 -1.50 -28.58
N GLN A 25 -10.45 -2.26 -28.25
CA GLN A 25 -11.79 -2.11 -28.84
C GLN A 25 -12.56 -0.90 -28.26
N HIS A 26 -12.17 -0.43 -27.07
CA HIS A 26 -12.65 0.83 -26.49
C HIS A 26 -11.79 1.98 -27.01
N HIS A 27 -12.31 2.87 -27.84
CA HIS A 27 -11.54 3.98 -28.40
C HIS A 27 -12.42 5.20 -28.67
N ASN A 28 -11.84 6.39 -28.71
CA ASN A 28 -12.60 7.60 -28.99
C ASN A 28 -12.78 7.77 -30.51
N THR A 29 -14.01 7.62 -31.00
CA THR A 29 -14.34 7.75 -32.43
C THR A 29 -14.39 9.21 -32.91
N VAL A 30 -14.49 10.18 -32.00
CA VAL A 30 -14.62 11.61 -32.30
C VAL A 30 -13.26 12.31 -32.28
N CYS A 31 -12.37 11.90 -31.36
CA CYS A 31 -11.03 12.45 -31.17
C CYS A 31 -9.99 11.32 -31.24
N PRO A 32 -9.39 11.04 -32.41
CA PRO A 32 -8.38 9.98 -32.54
C PRO A 32 -7.10 10.21 -31.72
N THR A 33 -6.82 11.46 -31.34
CA THR A 33 -5.67 11.85 -30.50
C THR A 33 -6.04 12.03 -29.03
N HIS A 34 -7.14 11.41 -28.58
CA HIS A 34 -7.60 11.49 -27.20
C HIS A 34 -6.53 10.93 -26.24
N PRO A 35 -6.27 11.57 -25.08
CA PRO A 35 -5.26 11.11 -24.13
C PRO A 35 -5.53 9.70 -23.60
N GLU A 36 -6.79 9.38 -23.32
CA GLU A 36 -7.19 8.02 -22.96
C GLU A 36 -7.25 7.15 -24.22
N SER A 37 -6.29 6.22 -24.38
CA SER A 37 -6.11 5.36 -25.56
C SER A 37 -5.40 4.04 -25.23
N SER A 38 -5.47 3.05 -26.15
CA SER A 38 -4.83 1.73 -25.96
C SER A 38 -3.30 1.80 -25.82
N HIS A 39 -2.67 2.82 -26.40
CA HIS A 39 -1.23 3.03 -26.34
C HIS A 39 -0.70 3.15 -24.90
N ARG A 40 -1.54 3.63 -23.96
CA ARG A 40 -1.20 3.67 -22.53
C ARG A 40 -0.77 2.29 -22.02
N ILE A 41 -1.56 1.28 -22.34
CA ILE A 41 -1.35 -0.09 -21.85
C ILE A 41 -0.26 -0.79 -22.64
N GLU A 42 -0.20 -0.55 -23.95
CA GLU A 42 0.85 -1.09 -24.83
C GLU A 42 2.24 -0.65 -24.36
N LYS A 43 2.40 0.64 -24.01
CA LYS A 43 3.67 1.18 -23.48
C LYS A 43 4.05 0.61 -22.13
N ILE A 44 3.10 0.43 -21.21
CA ILE A 44 3.36 -0.26 -19.95
C ILE A 44 3.82 -1.70 -20.20
N LYS A 45 3.12 -2.44 -21.08
CA LYS A 45 3.48 -3.82 -21.42
C LYS A 45 4.87 -3.91 -22.06
N GLU A 46 5.22 -2.98 -22.95
CA GLU A 46 6.56 -2.86 -23.54
C GLU A 46 7.63 -2.65 -22.48
N ALA A 47 7.43 -1.72 -21.54
CA ALA A 47 8.38 -1.44 -20.46
C ALA A 47 8.59 -2.65 -19.53
N LEU A 48 7.51 -3.33 -19.14
CA LEU A 48 7.58 -4.52 -18.29
C LEU A 48 8.26 -5.71 -19.00
N THR A 49 8.06 -5.84 -20.30
CA THR A 49 8.70 -6.88 -21.12
C THR A 49 10.19 -6.59 -21.29
N THR A 50 10.53 -5.35 -21.69
CA THR A 50 11.91 -4.92 -21.95
C THR A 50 12.78 -4.97 -20.70
N SER A 51 12.21 -4.70 -19.53
CA SER A 51 12.90 -4.77 -18.24
C SER A 51 13.00 -6.17 -17.64
N GLY A 52 12.40 -7.20 -18.25
CA GLY A 52 12.37 -8.57 -17.73
C GLY A 52 11.61 -8.70 -16.41
N LEU A 53 10.70 -7.79 -16.09
CA LEU A 53 9.85 -7.90 -14.89
C LEU A 53 8.62 -8.76 -15.15
N LEU A 54 8.09 -8.73 -16.38
CA LEU A 54 6.87 -9.45 -16.71
C LEU A 54 7.02 -10.97 -16.59
N GLU A 55 8.19 -11.51 -16.94
CA GLU A 55 8.54 -12.94 -16.80
C GLU A 55 8.65 -13.43 -15.35
N LYS A 56 8.75 -12.50 -14.38
CA LYS A 56 8.83 -12.81 -12.95
C LYS A 56 7.46 -12.80 -12.27
N CYS A 57 6.42 -12.42 -13.00
CA CYS A 57 5.04 -12.34 -12.52
C CYS A 57 4.19 -13.49 -13.07
N GLU A 58 3.06 -13.77 -12.42
CA GLU A 58 2.00 -14.59 -13.01
C GLU A 58 1.03 -13.70 -13.79
N ILE A 59 0.87 -13.97 -15.07
CA ILE A 59 0.09 -13.12 -15.99
C ILE A 59 -1.31 -13.73 -16.15
N LEU A 60 -2.33 -12.91 -15.93
CA LEU A 60 -3.73 -13.26 -16.14
C LEU A 60 -4.31 -12.44 -17.29
N THR A 61 -4.92 -13.12 -18.26
CA THR A 61 -5.51 -12.50 -19.47
C THR A 61 -6.93 -12.98 -19.76
N GLU A 62 -7.40 -13.96 -18.99
CA GLU A 62 -8.70 -14.60 -19.12
C GLU A 62 -9.35 -14.60 -17.74
N PHE A 63 -10.62 -14.22 -17.70
CA PHE A 63 -11.38 -14.00 -16.47
C PHE A 63 -12.79 -14.56 -16.64
N LEU A 64 -13.47 -14.82 -15.52
CA LEU A 64 -14.88 -15.17 -15.55
C LEU A 64 -15.70 -13.99 -16.07
N GLU A 65 -16.75 -14.30 -16.82
CA GLU A 65 -17.66 -13.28 -17.34
C GLU A 65 -18.41 -12.60 -16.19
N ILE A 66 -18.51 -11.28 -16.25
CA ILE A 66 -19.22 -10.44 -15.28
C ILE A 66 -20.65 -10.24 -15.77
N ASP A 67 -21.61 -10.68 -14.96
CA ASP A 67 -23.02 -10.46 -15.24
C ASP A 67 -23.50 -9.11 -14.67
N ASP A 68 -24.78 -8.80 -14.88
CA ASP A 68 -25.35 -7.54 -14.39
C ASP A 68 -25.50 -7.54 -12.86
N ALA A 69 -25.70 -8.71 -12.23
CA ALA A 69 -25.86 -8.81 -10.77
C ALA A 69 -24.54 -8.50 -10.05
N ASP A 70 -23.41 -8.89 -10.62
CA ASP A 70 -22.08 -8.49 -10.18
C ASP A 70 -21.89 -6.97 -10.17
N LEU A 71 -22.38 -6.29 -11.21
CA LEU A 71 -22.28 -4.83 -11.34
C LEU A 71 -23.25 -4.09 -10.41
N GLU A 72 -24.43 -4.67 -10.18
CA GLU A 72 -25.48 -4.13 -9.30
C GLU A 72 -25.04 -3.98 -7.83
N ILE A 73 -23.93 -4.60 -7.43
CA ILE A 73 -23.36 -4.47 -6.08
C ILE A 73 -22.88 -3.03 -5.83
N THR A 74 -22.32 -2.37 -6.85
CA THR A 74 -21.77 -1.00 -6.72
C THR A 74 -22.44 0.03 -7.63
N HIS A 75 -23.25 -0.40 -8.60
CA HIS A 75 -23.90 0.48 -9.57
C HIS A 75 -25.41 0.27 -9.61
N GLY A 76 -26.16 1.34 -9.81
CA GLY A 76 -27.60 1.35 -9.97
C GLY A 76 -28.05 0.61 -11.24
N LYS A 77 -29.19 -0.07 -11.13
CA LYS A 77 -29.77 -0.86 -12.22
C LYS A 77 -30.02 -0.04 -13.49
N GLU A 78 -30.40 1.23 -13.32
CA GLU A 78 -30.67 2.13 -14.44
C GLU A 78 -29.40 2.48 -15.21
N MET A 79 -28.27 2.67 -14.53
CA MET A 79 -26.97 2.89 -15.18
C MET A 79 -26.57 1.67 -16.00
N ILE A 80 -26.62 0.47 -15.40
CA ILE A 80 -26.27 -0.79 -16.07
C ILE A 80 -27.16 -0.99 -17.30
N ARG A 81 -28.47 -0.82 -17.13
CA ARG A 81 -29.43 -0.94 -18.23
C ARG A 81 -29.14 0.05 -19.36
N ALA A 82 -28.89 1.32 -19.04
CA ALA A 82 -28.58 2.34 -20.04
C ALA A 82 -27.31 2.02 -20.83
N LEU A 83 -26.29 1.45 -20.17
CA LEU A 83 -25.08 0.98 -20.82
C LEU A 83 -25.32 -0.27 -21.68
N THR A 84 -26.10 -1.24 -21.20
CA THR A 84 -26.48 -2.44 -21.97
C THR A 84 -27.32 -2.12 -23.22
N GLU A 85 -28.11 -1.05 -23.17
CA GLU A 85 -28.87 -0.58 -24.34
C GLU A 85 -27.96 -0.02 -25.44
N THR A 86 -26.69 0.35 -25.16
CA THR A 86 -25.75 0.84 -26.18
C THR A 86 -25.39 -0.19 -27.24
N ASP A 87 -25.46 -1.49 -26.93
CA ASP A 87 -25.21 -2.59 -27.89
C ASP A 87 -26.21 -2.60 -29.08
N LYS A 88 -27.34 -1.87 -28.94
CA LYS A 88 -28.41 -1.78 -29.94
C LYS A 88 -28.38 -0.48 -30.74
N LEU A 89 -27.49 0.44 -30.41
CA LEU A 89 -27.44 1.80 -30.96
C LEU A 89 -26.37 1.89 -32.05
N ALA A 90 -26.59 2.75 -33.04
CA ALA A 90 -25.53 3.16 -33.96
C ALA A 90 -24.48 4.03 -33.25
N GLN A 91 -23.25 4.06 -33.76
CA GLN A 91 -22.15 4.82 -33.12
C GLN A 91 -22.47 6.31 -32.96
N GLU A 92 -23.21 6.94 -33.88
CA GLU A 92 -23.67 8.32 -33.75
C GLU A 92 -24.60 8.51 -32.54
N GLU A 93 -25.51 7.57 -32.30
CA GLU A 93 -26.44 7.60 -31.17
C GLU A 93 -25.70 7.38 -29.84
N ILE A 94 -24.69 6.49 -29.82
CA ILE A 94 -23.78 6.31 -28.68
C ILE A 94 -23.04 7.63 -28.39
N ASN A 95 -22.54 8.31 -29.41
CA ASN A 95 -21.87 9.60 -29.25
C ASN A 95 -22.81 10.68 -28.69
N GLU A 96 -24.07 10.74 -29.13
CA GLU A 96 -25.07 11.66 -28.56
C GLU A 96 -25.42 11.30 -27.10
N LEU A 97 -25.50 10.02 -26.76
CA LEU A 97 -25.69 9.57 -25.38
C LEU A 97 -24.54 10.04 -24.48
N CYS A 98 -23.29 9.90 -24.94
CA CYS A 98 -22.11 10.28 -24.19
C CYS A 98 -22.08 11.78 -23.83
N LYS A 99 -22.72 12.65 -24.62
CA LYS A 99 -22.80 14.09 -24.32
C LYS A 99 -23.61 14.42 -23.05
N LYS A 100 -24.41 13.48 -22.55
CA LYS A 100 -25.15 13.64 -21.29
C LYS A 100 -24.25 13.48 -20.06
N TYR A 101 -23.10 12.84 -20.23
CA TYR A 101 -22.15 12.57 -19.16
C TYR A 101 -20.96 13.52 -19.23
N ASP A 102 -20.32 13.77 -18.09
CA ASP A 102 -19.10 14.56 -18.05
C ASP A 102 -17.90 13.69 -18.38
N SER A 103 -17.36 13.91 -19.58
CA SER A 103 -16.06 13.46 -20.07
C SER A 103 -16.00 11.98 -20.32
N VAL A 104 -17.06 11.45 -20.96
CA VAL A 104 -17.17 10.04 -21.31
C VAL A 104 -17.22 9.90 -22.83
N PHE A 105 -16.61 8.84 -23.34
CA PHE A 105 -16.80 8.37 -24.71
C PHE A 105 -17.01 6.87 -24.69
N LEU A 106 -17.79 6.34 -25.63
CA LEU A 106 -18.08 4.91 -25.74
C LEU A 106 -18.08 4.47 -27.21
N THR A 107 -17.84 3.18 -27.42
CA THR A 107 -18.04 2.44 -28.67
C THR A 107 -18.98 1.28 -28.42
N GLU A 108 -19.44 0.64 -29.49
CA GLU A 108 -20.20 -0.62 -29.43
C GLU A 108 -19.52 -1.73 -28.61
N ASN A 109 -18.19 -1.66 -28.40
CA ASN A 109 -17.45 -2.66 -27.61
C ASN A 109 -17.09 -2.17 -26.20
N SER A 110 -17.38 -0.92 -25.84
CA SER A 110 -16.99 -0.33 -24.55
C SER A 110 -17.52 -1.11 -23.37
N LEU A 111 -18.79 -1.54 -23.42
CA LEU A 111 -19.41 -2.26 -22.31
C LEU A 111 -18.69 -3.58 -22.03
N LYS A 112 -18.45 -4.37 -23.08
CA LYS A 112 -17.68 -5.62 -23.00
C LYS A 112 -16.28 -5.38 -22.44
N VAL A 113 -15.59 -4.36 -22.95
CA VAL A 113 -14.24 -4.00 -22.48
C VAL A 113 -14.25 -3.59 -21.00
N ALA A 114 -15.23 -2.80 -20.56
CA ALA A 114 -15.38 -2.38 -19.17
C ALA A 114 -15.68 -3.58 -18.25
N LYS A 115 -16.59 -4.48 -18.65
CA LYS A 115 -16.87 -5.74 -17.92
C LYS A 115 -15.62 -6.61 -17.78
N ASN A 116 -14.80 -6.71 -18.82
CA ASN A 116 -13.51 -7.43 -18.75
C ASN A 116 -12.50 -6.76 -17.81
N GLY A 117 -12.53 -5.42 -17.67
CA GLY A 117 -11.76 -4.69 -16.67
C GLY A 117 -12.20 -5.04 -15.24
N VAL A 118 -13.51 -5.03 -14.99
CA VAL A 118 -14.11 -5.44 -13.71
C VAL A 118 -13.76 -6.90 -13.38
N ALA A 119 -13.87 -7.81 -14.36
CA ALA A 119 -13.52 -9.22 -14.20
C ALA A 119 -12.06 -9.41 -13.76
N CYS A 120 -11.14 -8.64 -14.36
CA CYS A 120 -9.73 -8.65 -14.03
C CYS A 120 -9.47 -8.26 -12.58
N VAL A 121 -10.01 -7.12 -12.13
CA VAL A 121 -9.75 -6.64 -10.75
C VAL A 121 -10.38 -7.54 -9.70
N ARG A 122 -11.56 -8.11 -9.97
CA ARG A 122 -12.19 -9.09 -9.06
C ARG A 122 -11.36 -10.37 -8.98
N GLU A 123 -10.95 -10.95 -10.11
CA GLU A 123 -10.11 -12.16 -10.09
C GLU A 123 -8.79 -11.95 -9.32
N LEU A 124 -8.13 -10.80 -9.52
CA LEU A 124 -6.90 -10.47 -8.77
C LEU A 124 -7.19 -10.31 -7.27
N ALA A 125 -8.26 -9.60 -6.89
CA ALA A 125 -8.65 -9.43 -5.48
C ALA A 125 -8.95 -10.78 -4.81
N ASN A 126 -9.74 -11.63 -5.48
CA ASN A 126 -10.07 -12.98 -5.03
C ASN A 126 -8.82 -13.81 -4.75
N ARG A 127 -7.90 -13.93 -5.71
CA ARG A 127 -6.66 -14.72 -5.54
C ARG A 127 -5.75 -14.19 -4.44
N ILE A 128 -5.67 -12.87 -4.26
CA ILE A 128 -4.86 -12.28 -3.18
C ILE A 128 -5.50 -12.57 -1.81
N MET A 129 -6.83 -12.47 -1.70
CA MET A 129 -7.55 -12.77 -0.46
C MET A 129 -7.50 -14.25 -0.09
N LEU A 130 -7.55 -15.15 -1.08
CA LEU A 130 -7.36 -16.59 -0.91
C LEU A 130 -5.89 -17.01 -0.66
N ASN A 131 -4.96 -16.05 -0.59
CA ASN A 131 -3.52 -16.25 -0.42
C ASN A 131 -2.84 -17.08 -1.53
N GLU A 132 -3.44 -17.14 -2.71
CA GLU A 132 -2.80 -17.71 -3.91
C GLU A 132 -1.71 -16.78 -4.47
N ALA A 133 -1.84 -15.49 -4.19
CA ALA A 133 -0.88 -14.45 -4.51
C ALA A 133 -0.60 -13.52 -3.33
N SER A 134 0.57 -12.87 -3.32
CA SER A 134 0.87 -11.87 -2.30
C SER A 134 0.18 -10.54 -2.61
N ASN A 135 0.23 -10.13 -3.88
CA ASN A 135 -0.21 -8.84 -4.39
C ASN A 135 -0.39 -8.91 -5.92
N GLY A 136 -0.89 -7.84 -6.53
CA GLY A 136 -1.00 -7.75 -7.98
C GLY A 136 -1.19 -6.35 -8.55
N PHE A 137 -1.12 -6.25 -9.88
CA PHE A 137 -1.41 -5.04 -10.64
C PHE A 137 -2.36 -5.36 -11.80
N ALA A 138 -3.58 -4.82 -11.76
CA ALA A 138 -4.50 -4.79 -12.89
C ALA A 138 -4.16 -3.63 -13.84
N ILE A 139 -3.60 -3.95 -15.00
CA ILE A 139 -3.25 -3.00 -16.06
C ILE A 139 -4.37 -3.03 -17.09
N ILE A 140 -5.42 -2.26 -16.80
CA ILE A 140 -6.70 -2.28 -17.51
C ILE A 140 -7.10 -0.89 -18.01
N ARG A 141 -8.07 -0.87 -18.92
CA ARG A 141 -8.86 0.30 -19.29
C ARG A 141 -10.25 -0.14 -19.79
N PRO A 142 -11.31 0.68 -19.68
CA PRO A 142 -11.34 2.05 -19.14
C PRO A 142 -10.99 2.15 -17.63
N PRO A 143 -10.58 3.33 -17.13
CA PRO A 143 -10.40 3.60 -15.70
C PRO A 143 -11.74 3.51 -14.95
N GLY A 144 -11.73 3.69 -13.62
CA GLY A 144 -12.89 3.47 -12.77
C GLY A 144 -13.22 4.52 -11.71
N HIS A 145 -12.25 5.21 -11.10
CA HIS A 145 -12.48 5.95 -9.85
C HIS A 145 -13.49 7.12 -9.91
N HIS A 146 -13.83 7.64 -11.10
CA HIS A 146 -14.84 8.68 -11.27
C HIS A 146 -16.26 8.16 -11.46
N ALA A 147 -16.44 6.89 -11.85
CA ALA A 147 -17.77 6.30 -11.99
C ALA A 147 -18.38 6.15 -10.58
N ASP A 148 -19.52 6.79 -10.35
CA ASP A 148 -20.32 6.57 -9.14
C ASP A 148 -21.38 5.49 -9.40
N SER A 149 -22.29 5.28 -8.46
CA SER A 149 -23.32 4.25 -8.62
C SER A 149 -24.29 4.57 -9.76
N GLU A 150 -24.47 5.84 -10.14
CA GLU A 150 -25.55 6.25 -11.05
C GLU A 150 -25.07 6.66 -12.44
N ALA A 151 -23.79 7.03 -12.61
CA ALA A 151 -23.31 7.52 -13.89
C ALA A 151 -21.82 7.21 -14.19
N PRO A 152 -21.49 6.95 -15.46
CA PRO A 152 -20.11 7.03 -15.93
C PRO A 152 -19.65 8.50 -15.93
N CYS A 153 -18.35 8.72 -15.68
CA CYS A 153 -17.76 10.06 -15.60
C CYS A 153 -16.25 9.97 -15.84
N GLY A 154 -15.60 11.01 -16.38
CA GLY A 154 -14.14 11.12 -16.38
C GLY A 154 -13.43 9.93 -17.03
N PHE A 155 -13.88 9.52 -18.21
CA PHE A 155 -13.43 8.31 -18.94
C PHE A 155 -13.77 6.97 -18.27
N CYS A 156 -14.32 6.99 -17.06
CA CYS A 156 -14.66 5.80 -16.29
C CYS A 156 -16.07 5.31 -16.66
N VAL A 157 -16.19 3.99 -16.86
CA VAL A 157 -17.47 3.34 -17.17
C VAL A 157 -18.05 2.67 -15.94
N PHE A 158 -17.25 1.86 -15.25
CA PHE A 158 -17.60 1.23 -13.97
C PHE A 158 -16.47 1.45 -12.97
N ASN A 159 -16.80 1.51 -11.69
CA ASN A 159 -15.82 1.69 -10.64
C ASN A 159 -15.06 0.39 -10.33
N ASN A 160 -13.90 0.23 -10.95
CA ASN A 160 -13.06 -0.97 -10.83
C ASN A 160 -12.60 -1.22 -9.38
N VAL A 161 -12.18 -0.17 -8.67
CA VAL A 161 -11.68 -0.33 -7.29
C VAL A 161 -12.79 -0.63 -6.30
N ALA A 162 -14.00 -0.11 -6.52
CA ALA A 162 -15.17 -0.49 -5.73
C ALA A 162 -15.53 -1.97 -5.94
N GLN A 163 -15.52 -2.45 -7.19
CA GLN A 163 -15.75 -3.87 -7.49
C GLN A 163 -14.69 -4.79 -6.88
N ALA A 164 -13.42 -4.38 -6.87
CA ALA A 164 -12.35 -5.10 -6.17
C ALA A 164 -12.55 -5.14 -4.64
N ALA A 165 -13.06 -4.05 -4.06
CA ALA A 165 -13.37 -3.99 -2.63
C ALA A 165 -14.50 -4.96 -2.26
N GLU A 166 -15.57 -5.01 -3.06
CA GLU A 166 -16.67 -5.95 -2.86
C GLU A 166 -16.24 -7.41 -2.96
N GLU A 167 -15.37 -7.74 -3.92
CA GLU A 167 -14.79 -9.07 -4.02
C GLU A 167 -13.93 -9.42 -2.80
N ALA A 168 -13.20 -8.45 -2.25
CA ALA A 168 -12.43 -8.65 -1.02
C ALA A 168 -13.34 -8.84 0.20
N PHE A 169 -14.46 -8.10 0.30
CA PHE A 169 -15.47 -8.31 1.34
C PHE A 169 -16.09 -9.71 1.24
N PHE A 170 -16.43 -10.16 0.03
CA PHE A 170 -16.94 -11.52 -0.21
C PHE A 170 -15.97 -12.59 0.30
N ASN A 171 -14.67 -12.35 0.17
CA ASN A 171 -13.60 -13.23 0.66
C ASN A 171 -13.17 -12.96 2.12
N GLY A 172 -13.96 -12.21 2.89
CA GLY A 172 -13.80 -12.06 4.34
C GLY A 172 -12.91 -10.90 4.80
N ALA A 173 -12.60 -9.93 3.94
CA ALA A 173 -12.08 -8.64 4.42
C ALA A 173 -13.14 -7.94 5.28
N GLU A 174 -12.71 -7.20 6.29
CA GLU A 174 -13.62 -6.40 7.15
C GLU A 174 -13.28 -4.91 7.10
N ARG A 175 -12.03 -4.58 6.75
CA ARG A 175 -11.48 -3.24 6.63
C ARG A 175 -10.65 -3.14 5.36
N ILE A 176 -10.99 -2.24 4.47
CA ILE A 176 -10.31 -2.02 3.19
C ILE A 176 -9.81 -0.59 3.13
N LEU A 177 -8.52 -0.42 2.83
CA LEU A 177 -7.96 0.90 2.55
C LEU A 177 -7.90 1.09 1.04
N ILE A 178 -8.53 2.14 0.54
CA ILE A 178 -8.38 2.58 -0.85
C ILE A 178 -7.53 3.85 -0.86
N VAL A 179 -6.38 3.80 -1.53
CA VAL A 179 -5.50 4.95 -1.72
C VAL A 179 -5.55 5.37 -3.18
N ASP A 180 -6.06 6.57 -3.44
CA ASP A 180 -6.14 7.17 -4.75
C ASP A 180 -4.97 8.14 -4.96
N LEU A 181 -4.09 7.76 -5.89
CA LEU A 181 -2.88 8.51 -6.28
C LEU A 181 -3.01 9.12 -7.67
N ASP A 182 -4.17 8.99 -8.31
CA ASP A 182 -4.51 9.78 -9.49
C ASP A 182 -4.57 11.26 -9.15
N VAL A 183 -4.16 12.13 -10.07
CA VAL A 183 -4.14 13.57 -9.83
C VAL A 183 -5.55 14.16 -9.74
N HIS A 184 -6.57 13.46 -10.23
CA HIS A 184 -7.96 13.85 -10.12
C HIS A 184 -8.59 13.19 -8.89
N HIS A 185 -9.53 13.89 -8.25
CA HIS A 185 -10.30 13.29 -7.16
C HIS A 185 -11.20 12.17 -7.70
N GLY A 186 -11.10 10.97 -7.13
CA GLY A 186 -12.00 9.85 -7.43
C GLY A 186 -13.35 9.99 -6.73
N GLN A 187 -14.13 11.00 -7.11
CA GLN A 187 -15.43 11.31 -6.50
C GLN A 187 -16.41 10.12 -6.55
N GLY A 188 -16.30 9.28 -7.57
CA GLY A 188 -17.13 8.08 -7.70
C GLY A 188 -16.89 7.10 -6.57
N THR A 189 -15.60 6.79 -6.34
CA THR A 189 -15.18 5.94 -5.22
C THR A 189 -15.56 6.54 -3.87
N GLN A 190 -15.35 7.86 -3.69
CA GLN A 190 -15.78 8.55 -2.46
C GLN A 190 -17.28 8.39 -2.21
N ARG A 191 -18.13 8.64 -3.21
CA ARG A 191 -19.59 8.58 -3.08
C ARG A 191 -20.09 7.17 -2.76
N ILE A 192 -19.53 6.14 -3.40
CA ILE A 192 -19.92 4.74 -3.17
C ILE A 192 -19.70 4.35 -1.70
N PHE A 193 -18.59 4.78 -1.08
CA PHE A 193 -18.23 4.40 0.28
C PHE A 193 -18.45 5.49 1.33
N TYR A 194 -19.12 6.61 0.98
CA TYR A 194 -19.17 7.80 1.84
C TYR A 194 -19.79 7.56 3.22
N GLU A 195 -20.68 6.57 3.32
CA GLU A 195 -21.33 6.16 4.57
C GLU A 195 -20.81 4.82 5.14
N ASP A 196 -19.80 4.19 4.53
CA ASP A 196 -19.29 2.88 4.92
C ASP A 196 -17.96 2.97 5.69
N ASN A 197 -17.97 2.64 6.99
CA ASN A 197 -16.78 2.64 7.83
C ASN A 197 -15.88 1.41 7.68
N ARG A 198 -16.28 0.44 6.86
CA ARG A 198 -15.42 -0.69 6.47
C ARG A 198 -14.40 -0.27 5.42
N VAL A 199 -14.58 0.88 4.77
CA VAL A 199 -13.65 1.40 3.77
C VAL A 199 -13.08 2.74 4.25
N LEU A 200 -11.76 2.84 4.35
CA LEU A 200 -11.08 4.13 4.46
C LEU A 200 -10.66 4.56 3.05
N TYR A 201 -11.29 5.61 2.52
CA TYR A 201 -10.91 6.22 1.24
C TYR A 201 -9.96 7.39 1.48
N PHE A 202 -8.81 7.38 0.82
CA PHE A 202 -7.79 8.43 0.91
C PHE A 202 -7.41 8.89 -0.49
N SER A 203 -7.46 10.19 -0.77
CA SER A 203 -7.13 10.74 -2.09
C SER A 203 -6.20 11.94 -2.00
N ILE A 204 -5.15 11.95 -2.83
CA ILE A 204 -4.30 13.13 -3.06
C ILE A 204 -4.57 13.61 -4.48
N HIS A 205 -5.10 14.81 -4.64
CA HIS A 205 -5.53 15.29 -5.95
C HIS A 205 -5.29 16.78 -6.12
N ARG A 206 -5.08 17.21 -7.36
CA ARG A 206 -5.10 18.63 -7.71
C ARG A 206 -6.50 19.18 -7.51
N HIS A 207 -6.59 20.30 -6.80
CA HIS A 207 -7.86 20.94 -6.48
C HIS A 207 -7.88 22.40 -6.89
N GLU A 208 -6.79 23.14 -6.64
CA GLU A 208 -6.69 24.59 -6.89
C GLU A 208 -7.93 25.35 -6.38
N HIS A 209 -8.38 25.04 -5.17
CA HIS A 209 -9.58 25.60 -4.55
C HIS A 209 -10.87 25.39 -5.37
N GLY A 210 -11.01 24.21 -5.99
CA GLY A 210 -12.14 23.83 -6.83
C GLY A 210 -12.04 24.32 -8.28
N LEU A 211 -10.93 24.95 -8.68
CA LEU A 211 -10.72 25.40 -10.06
C LEU A 211 -10.30 24.26 -11.00
N PHE A 212 -9.74 23.18 -10.47
CA PHE A 212 -9.37 22.01 -11.28
C PHE A 212 -10.53 21.00 -11.36
N TRP A 213 -10.65 20.32 -12.50
CA TRP A 213 -11.70 19.32 -12.72
C TRP A 213 -11.55 18.19 -11.69
N PRO A 214 -12.63 17.71 -11.03
CA PRO A 214 -14.05 17.85 -11.40
C PRO A 214 -14.79 19.10 -10.85
N HIS A 215 -14.09 20.07 -10.26
CA HIS A 215 -14.68 21.32 -9.73
C HIS A 215 -15.70 21.13 -8.61
N LEU A 216 -15.49 20.10 -7.77
CA LEU A 216 -16.44 19.73 -6.74
C LEU A 216 -16.00 20.25 -5.36
N PRO A 217 -16.88 20.95 -4.61
CA PRO A 217 -16.63 21.28 -3.22
C PRO A 217 -16.38 20.05 -2.35
N GLU A 218 -17.01 18.91 -2.68
CA GLU A 218 -16.88 17.66 -1.92
C GLU A 218 -15.53 16.97 -2.06
N SER A 219 -14.65 17.49 -2.92
CA SER A 219 -13.25 17.07 -3.02
C SER A 219 -12.36 17.78 -1.99
N ASP A 220 -12.85 18.77 -1.25
CA ASP A 220 -12.05 19.48 -0.25
C ASP A 220 -11.86 18.66 1.05
N PHE A 221 -10.92 19.09 1.91
CA PHE A 221 -10.47 18.33 3.09
C PHE A 221 -11.54 18.16 4.19
N ASP A 222 -12.61 18.96 4.17
CA ASP A 222 -13.66 18.99 5.19
C ASP A 222 -14.79 17.99 4.93
N HIS A 223 -14.79 17.33 3.77
CA HIS A 223 -15.72 16.27 3.42
C HIS A 223 -15.16 14.91 3.85
N THR A 224 -15.54 14.50 5.06
CA THR A 224 -14.89 13.38 5.78
C THR A 224 -15.76 12.13 5.89
N GLY A 225 -16.85 12.05 5.12
CA GLY A 225 -17.84 10.96 5.18
C GLY A 225 -19.13 11.38 5.87
N ALA A 226 -20.10 10.48 5.94
CA ALA A 226 -21.38 10.69 6.61
C ALA A 226 -21.85 9.42 7.33
N GLY A 227 -22.83 9.57 8.21
CA GLY A 227 -23.43 8.43 8.92
C GLY A 227 -22.36 7.59 9.65
N PRO A 228 -22.39 6.24 9.51
CA PRO A 228 -21.35 5.37 10.05
C PRO A 228 -19.96 5.64 9.50
N GLY A 229 -19.84 6.05 8.23
CA GLY A 229 -18.59 6.36 7.52
C GLY A 229 -17.97 7.72 7.86
N LEU A 230 -18.55 8.50 8.77
CA LEU A 230 -17.96 9.78 9.18
C LEU A 230 -16.56 9.57 9.79
N GLY A 231 -15.56 10.23 9.22
CA GLY A 231 -14.14 10.09 9.52
C GLY A 231 -13.39 9.12 8.61
N TYR A 232 -14.07 8.40 7.71
CA TYR A 232 -13.47 7.36 6.84
C TYR A 232 -13.24 7.83 5.39
N THR A 233 -13.40 9.12 5.12
CA THR A 233 -12.95 9.77 3.89
C THR A 233 -11.88 10.82 4.24
N ALA A 234 -10.77 10.80 3.51
CA ALA A 234 -9.62 11.67 3.75
C ALA A 234 -9.11 12.27 2.43
N ASN A 235 -9.49 13.53 2.18
CA ASN A 235 -9.09 14.28 0.99
C ASN A 235 -7.90 15.20 1.28
N VAL A 236 -6.84 15.08 0.49
CA VAL A 236 -5.69 16.00 0.50
C VAL A 236 -5.70 16.82 -0.80
N PRO A 237 -6.38 17.99 -0.80
CA PRO A 237 -6.44 18.85 -1.96
C PRO A 237 -5.10 19.59 -2.16
N LEU A 238 -4.45 19.37 -3.30
CA LEU A 238 -3.27 20.13 -3.74
C LEU A 238 -3.75 21.43 -4.38
N ASN A 239 -3.60 22.53 -3.64
CA ASN A 239 -4.06 23.86 -4.06
C ASN A 239 -3.04 24.66 -4.88
N GLU A 240 -1.90 24.04 -5.21
CA GLU A 240 -0.90 24.56 -6.15
C GLU A 240 -0.48 23.44 -7.12
N THR A 241 -0.10 23.84 -8.34
CA THR A 241 0.60 22.96 -9.28
C THR A 241 2.08 22.82 -8.92
N GLY A 242 2.74 21.85 -9.55
CA GLY A 242 4.18 21.66 -9.37
C GLY A 242 4.59 20.98 -8.06
N CYS A 243 3.66 20.32 -7.35
CA CYS A 243 4.00 19.50 -6.18
C CYS A 243 4.98 18.39 -6.56
N THR A 244 6.01 18.22 -5.75
CA THR A 244 7.19 17.37 -5.97
C THR A 244 7.18 16.15 -5.06
N ASP A 245 8.19 15.28 -5.16
CA ASP A 245 8.35 14.15 -4.23
C ASP A 245 8.31 14.57 -2.75
N SER A 246 8.83 15.75 -2.38
CA SER A 246 8.78 16.27 -1.02
C SER A 246 7.34 16.48 -0.51
N ASP A 247 6.45 16.97 -1.37
CA ASP A 247 5.03 17.17 -1.06
C ASP A 247 4.33 15.84 -0.81
N TYR A 248 4.45 14.92 -1.76
CA TYR A 248 3.79 13.63 -1.70
C TYR A 248 4.33 12.74 -0.57
N LEU A 249 5.66 12.70 -0.34
CA LEU A 249 6.22 11.94 0.78
C LEU A 249 5.84 12.56 2.14
N SER A 250 5.69 13.88 2.22
CA SER A 250 5.17 14.52 3.44
C SER A 250 3.74 14.07 3.73
N ILE A 251 2.87 14.00 2.71
CA ILE A 251 1.51 13.47 2.85
C ILE A 251 1.53 11.99 3.26
N LEU A 252 2.38 11.18 2.62
CA LEU A 252 2.54 9.76 2.92
C LEU A 252 2.89 9.54 4.41
N PHE A 253 3.94 10.20 4.90
CA PHE A 253 4.47 9.96 6.24
C PHE A 253 3.68 10.64 7.35
N HIS A 254 3.10 11.82 7.10
CA HIS A 254 2.44 12.61 8.16
C HIS A 254 0.92 12.44 8.23
N ILE A 255 0.28 11.94 7.16
CA ILE A 255 -1.18 11.80 7.10
C ILE A 255 -1.57 10.36 6.79
N LEU A 256 -1.17 9.83 5.63
CA LEU A 256 -1.64 8.53 5.14
C LEU A 256 -1.19 7.37 6.03
N LEU A 257 0.10 7.23 6.30
CA LEU A 257 0.61 6.10 7.09
C LEU A 257 0.11 6.09 8.54
N PRO A 258 0.02 7.23 9.26
CA PRO A 258 -0.62 7.26 10.57
C PRO A 258 -2.07 6.76 10.54
N LEU A 259 -2.89 7.26 9.60
CA LEU A 259 -4.28 6.83 9.43
C LEU A 259 -4.37 5.34 9.10
N ALA A 260 -3.63 4.90 8.08
CA ALA A 260 -3.65 3.53 7.60
C ALA A 260 -3.17 2.53 8.67
N THR A 261 -2.17 2.90 9.47
CA THR A 261 -1.67 2.07 10.57
C THR A 261 -2.68 1.96 11.70
N GLN A 262 -3.37 3.05 12.05
CA GLN A 262 -4.43 3.00 13.06
C GLN A 262 -5.66 2.23 12.55
N PHE A 263 -6.00 2.35 11.27
CA PHE A 263 -7.13 1.64 10.66
C PHE A 263 -6.89 0.13 10.54
N ASP A 264 -5.63 -0.31 10.41
CA ASP A 264 -5.23 -1.72 10.32
C ASP A 264 -6.03 -2.48 9.23
N PRO A 265 -5.87 -2.14 7.95
CA PRO A 265 -6.66 -2.73 6.88
C PRO A 265 -6.37 -4.22 6.69
N HIS A 266 -7.40 -4.98 6.32
CA HIS A 266 -7.27 -6.38 5.89
C HIS A 266 -6.87 -6.49 4.41
N PHE A 267 -7.13 -5.48 3.60
CA PHE A 267 -6.80 -5.41 2.18
C PHE A 267 -6.52 -3.95 1.77
N VAL A 268 -5.56 -3.73 0.88
CA VAL A 268 -5.25 -2.40 0.34
C VAL A 268 -5.44 -2.39 -1.16
N ILE A 269 -6.15 -1.38 -1.66
CA ILE A 269 -6.34 -1.12 -3.09
C ILE A 269 -5.72 0.23 -3.41
N VAL A 270 -4.96 0.32 -4.50
CA VAL A 270 -4.40 1.57 -4.99
C VAL A 270 -5.05 1.91 -6.31
N SER A 271 -5.81 3.01 -6.35
CA SER A 271 -6.21 3.67 -7.60
C SER A 271 -4.97 4.37 -8.15
N ALA A 272 -4.30 3.70 -9.07
CA ALA A 272 -2.99 4.08 -9.57
C ALA A 272 -3.10 4.88 -10.87
N GLY A 273 -3.45 6.16 -10.72
CA GLY A 273 -3.25 7.15 -11.78
C GLY A 273 -1.80 7.62 -11.82
N PHE A 274 -1.26 7.80 -13.02
CA PHE A 274 0.11 8.28 -13.21
C PHE A 274 0.17 9.71 -13.77
N ASP A 275 -0.95 10.43 -13.75
CA ASP A 275 -1.06 11.81 -14.22
C ASP A 275 -0.57 12.85 -13.21
N CYS A 276 -0.25 12.44 -11.98
CA CYS A 276 0.51 13.25 -11.03
C CYS A 276 2.02 13.32 -11.37
N LEU A 277 2.49 12.57 -12.36
CA LEU A 277 3.91 12.52 -12.70
C LEU A 277 4.36 13.76 -13.47
N LYS A 278 5.64 14.09 -13.29
CA LYS A 278 6.34 15.10 -14.08
C LYS A 278 6.16 14.85 -15.58
N GLY A 279 5.67 15.87 -16.29
CA GLY A 279 5.49 15.83 -17.74
C GLY A 279 4.19 15.17 -18.19
N ASP A 280 3.25 14.87 -17.28
CA ASP A 280 1.87 14.58 -17.67
C ASP A 280 1.17 15.84 -18.23
N PRO A 281 0.40 15.72 -19.33
CA PRO A 281 -0.24 16.87 -19.97
C PRO A 281 -1.47 17.43 -19.21
N LEU A 282 -2.05 16.68 -18.27
CA LEU A 282 -3.26 17.09 -17.55
C LEU A 282 -2.98 17.46 -16.09
N GLY A 283 -2.16 16.68 -15.39
CA GLY A 283 -2.03 16.82 -13.94
C GLY A 283 -1.24 18.04 -13.46
N GLY A 284 -0.22 18.49 -14.20
CA GLY A 284 0.55 19.69 -13.83
C GLY A 284 1.40 19.55 -12.56
N MET A 285 1.69 18.31 -12.13
CA MET A 285 2.51 17.99 -10.96
C MET A 285 3.93 17.58 -11.37
N GLN A 286 4.79 17.36 -10.38
CA GLN A 286 6.22 17.08 -10.57
C GLN A 286 6.68 15.85 -9.77
N LEU A 287 5.76 14.93 -9.43
CA LEU A 287 6.10 13.67 -8.79
C LEU A 287 6.96 12.83 -9.74
N THR A 288 8.05 12.26 -9.22
CA THR A 288 8.91 11.37 -10.01
C THR A 288 8.39 9.94 -9.95
N PRO A 289 8.67 9.10 -10.97
CA PRO A 289 8.38 7.67 -10.88
C PRO A 289 9.06 6.97 -9.71
N ASN A 290 10.19 7.49 -9.21
CA ASN A 290 10.82 7.00 -7.99
C ASN A 290 9.96 7.33 -6.78
N GLY A 291 9.56 8.60 -6.61
CA GLY A 291 8.66 9.06 -5.54
C GLY A 291 7.35 8.26 -5.49
N TYR A 292 6.73 8.02 -6.65
CA TYR A 292 5.53 7.19 -6.74
C TYR A 292 5.75 5.77 -6.18
N SER A 293 6.89 5.15 -6.51
CA SER A 293 7.18 3.78 -6.05
C SER A 293 7.36 3.64 -4.53
N HIS A 294 7.67 4.74 -3.81
CA HIS A 294 7.70 4.75 -2.35
C HIS A 294 6.31 4.53 -1.74
N PHE A 295 5.24 5.02 -2.36
CA PHE A 295 3.87 4.74 -1.90
C PHE A 295 3.58 3.25 -1.95
N ILE A 296 3.85 2.60 -3.08
CA ILE A 296 3.64 1.16 -3.24
C ILE A 296 4.47 0.38 -2.22
N TYR A 297 5.71 0.80 -1.96
CA TYR A 297 6.59 0.14 -1.00
C TYR A 297 6.05 0.19 0.43
N HIS A 298 5.64 1.38 0.88
CA HIS A 298 5.14 1.57 2.23
C HIS A 298 3.73 0.98 2.42
N LEU A 299 2.84 1.08 1.42
CA LEU A 299 1.51 0.48 1.49
C LEU A 299 1.56 -1.05 1.48
N LYS A 300 2.56 -1.65 0.80
CA LYS A 300 2.79 -3.11 0.83
C LYS A 300 3.17 -3.64 2.22
N ALA A 301 3.58 -2.79 3.17
CA ALA A 301 3.80 -3.23 4.55
C ALA A 301 2.49 -3.43 5.33
N LEU A 302 1.39 -2.81 4.89
CA LEU A 302 0.06 -2.92 5.49
C LEU A 302 -0.65 -4.19 5.01
N ALA A 303 -1.73 -4.59 5.69
CA ALA A 303 -2.55 -5.75 5.31
C ALA A 303 -1.73 -7.04 5.06
N GLN A 304 -0.57 -7.16 5.72
CA GLN A 304 0.41 -8.22 5.50
C GLN A 304 0.85 -8.31 4.03
N GLY A 305 0.81 -7.23 3.27
CA GLY A 305 1.15 -7.18 1.85
C GLY A 305 0.05 -7.57 0.88
N ARG A 306 -1.18 -7.84 1.33
CA ARG A 306 -2.36 -7.98 0.46
C ARG A 306 -2.70 -6.62 -0.17
N LEU A 307 -2.12 -6.39 -1.34
CA LEU A 307 -2.16 -5.14 -2.07
C LEU A 307 -2.55 -5.39 -3.51
N LEU A 308 -3.58 -4.69 -3.99
CA LEU A 308 -3.95 -4.64 -5.40
C LEU A 308 -3.76 -3.23 -5.95
N VAL A 309 -2.91 -3.10 -6.97
CA VAL A 309 -2.76 -1.86 -7.73
C VAL A 309 -3.68 -1.93 -8.95
N VAL A 310 -4.46 -0.88 -9.21
CA VAL A 310 -5.41 -0.81 -10.34
C VAL A 310 -5.12 0.44 -11.15
N LEU A 311 -4.83 0.30 -12.44
CA LEU A 311 -4.49 1.44 -13.29
C LEU A 311 -5.71 2.37 -13.48
N GLU A 312 -5.52 3.67 -13.24
CA GLU A 312 -6.52 4.73 -13.47
C GLU A 312 -6.07 5.64 -14.64
N GLY A 313 -5.75 6.91 -14.39
CA GLY A 313 -5.23 7.90 -15.34
C GLY A 313 -3.73 7.79 -15.64
N GLY A 314 -3.15 8.88 -16.17
CA GLY A 314 -1.78 8.92 -16.68
C GLY A 314 -1.72 8.94 -18.21
N TYR A 315 -1.34 10.10 -18.74
CA TYR A 315 -1.50 10.45 -20.14
C TYR A 315 -0.19 10.87 -20.81
N ASN A 316 0.90 11.00 -20.06
CA ASN A 316 2.24 10.78 -20.59
C ASN A 316 2.54 9.27 -20.57
N HIS A 317 2.42 8.62 -21.73
CA HIS A 317 2.51 7.15 -21.81
C HIS A 317 3.89 6.63 -21.42
N GLN A 318 4.95 7.38 -21.73
CA GLN A 318 6.32 6.98 -21.38
C GLN A 318 6.55 7.04 -19.88
N MET A 319 6.17 8.14 -19.22
CA MET A 319 6.32 8.29 -17.77
C MET A 319 5.43 7.32 -17.00
N SER A 320 4.20 7.09 -17.48
CA SER A 320 3.29 6.07 -16.92
C SER A 320 3.90 4.67 -17.00
N ALA A 321 4.54 4.33 -18.12
CA ALA A 321 5.23 3.04 -18.28
C ALA A 321 6.43 2.88 -17.35
N VAL A 322 7.22 3.94 -17.13
CA VAL A 322 8.34 3.94 -16.17
C VAL A 322 7.83 3.80 -14.74
N ALA A 323 6.76 4.50 -14.36
CA ALA A 323 6.17 4.38 -13.02
C ALA A 323 5.55 3.00 -12.78
N ALA A 324 4.80 2.46 -13.74
CA ALA A 324 4.26 1.11 -13.66
C ALA A 324 5.38 0.06 -13.52
N GLN A 325 6.47 0.21 -14.27
CA GLN A 325 7.66 -0.64 -14.15
C GLN A 325 8.25 -0.60 -12.74
N LYS A 326 8.40 0.59 -12.15
CA LYS A 326 8.93 0.75 -10.78
C LYS A 326 7.96 0.20 -9.72
N CYS A 327 6.65 0.33 -9.93
CA CYS A 327 5.63 -0.27 -9.07
C CYS A 327 5.73 -1.80 -9.09
N VAL A 328 5.78 -2.43 -10.26
CA VAL A 328 5.94 -3.90 -10.39
C VAL A 328 7.25 -4.37 -9.76
N ARG A 329 8.33 -3.61 -9.91
CA ARG A 329 9.60 -3.87 -9.24
C ARG A 329 9.43 -3.95 -7.71
N VAL A 330 8.72 -3.00 -7.11
CA VAL A 330 8.44 -2.98 -5.66
C VAL A 330 7.49 -4.13 -5.26
N LEU A 331 6.48 -4.44 -6.07
CA LEU A 331 5.58 -5.58 -5.84
C LEU A 331 6.33 -6.91 -5.81
N LEU A 332 7.35 -7.07 -6.67
CA LEU A 332 8.28 -8.21 -6.68
C LEU A 332 9.27 -8.24 -5.50
N GLY A 333 9.25 -7.24 -4.62
CA GLY A 333 10.03 -7.22 -3.38
C GLY A 333 11.29 -6.35 -3.41
N HIS A 334 11.53 -5.61 -4.49
CA HIS A 334 12.65 -4.67 -4.52
C HIS A 334 12.38 -3.43 -3.68
N ALA A 335 13.43 -2.90 -3.06
CA ALA A 335 13.39 -1.56 -2.50
C ALA A 335 13.16 -0.52 -3.62
N PRO A 336 12.39 0.54 -3.34
CA PRO A 336 12.26 1.66 -4.27
C PRO A 336 13.63 2.33 -4.45
N TYR A 337 13.82 3.00 -5.59
CA TYR A 337 15.03 3.80 -5.78
C TYR A 337 15.01 5.02 -4.84
N PRO A 338 16.20 5.50 -4.42
CA PRO A 338 16.30 6.74 -3.66
C PRO A 338 15.67 7.91 -4.42
N VAL A 339 15.12 8.83 -3.64
CA VAL A 339 14.57 10.10 -4.12
C VAL A 339 15.47 11.22 -3.63
N GLU A 340 15.74 12.20 -4.48
CA GLU A 340 16.47 13.40 -4.11
C GLU A 340 15.48 14.50 -3.71
N LEU A 341 15.46 14.83 -2.40
CA LEU A 341 14.60 15.87 -1.86
C LEU A 341 15.36 17.20 -1.85
N VAL A 342 15.19 17.98 -2.92
CA VAL A 342 15.90 19.26 -3.11
C VAL A 342 15.29 20.36 -2.24
N ASP A 343 13.96 20.49 -2.28
CA ASP A 343 13.20 21.53 -1.59
C ASP A 343 12.26 20.93 -0.53
N PRO A 344 11.91 21.66 0.55
CA PRO A 344 10.85 21.23 1.46
C PRO A 344 9.48 21.17 0.75
N PRO A 345 8.47 20.48 1.33
CA PRO A 345 7.10 20.54 0.80
C PRO A 345 6.60 21.99 0.75
N LYS A 346 5.74 22.28 -0.23
CA LYS A 346 5.09 23.58 -0.38
C LYS A 346 4.24 23.92 0.83
N GLU A 347 4.16 25.22 1.16
CA GLU A 347 3.32 25.71 2.25
C GLU A 347 1.84 25.36 2.04
N SER A 348 1.34 25.38 0.80
CA SER A 348 -0.02 24.95 0.47
C SER A 348 -0.27 23.47 0.77
N THR A 349 0.68 22.59 0.44
CA THR A 349 0.62 21.16 0.81
C THR A 349 0.57 20.99 2.32
N VAL A 350 1.43 21.68 3.07
CA VAL A 350 1.44 21.65 4.54
C VAL A 350 0.11 22.14 5.10
N SER A 351 -0.47 23.20 4.53
CA SER A 351 -1.78 23.72 4.92
C SER A 351 -2.91 22.69 4.71
N SER A 352 -2.92 21.98 3.57
CA SER A 352 -3.88 20.91 3.30
C SER A 352 -3.73 19.76 4.29
N CYS A 353 -2.50 19.32 4.59
CA CYS A 353 -2.22 18.28 5.60
C CYS A 353 -2.73 18.69 6.99
N VAL A 354 -2.42 19.91 7.44
CA VAL A 354 -2.84 20.40 8.76
C VAL A 354 -4.36 20.56 8.83
N SER A 355 -5.00 21.00 7.75
CA SER A 355 -6.46 21.17 7.68
C SER A 355 -7.17 19.82 7.77
N LEU A 356 -6.71 18.81 7.01
CA LEU A 356 -7.26 17.46 7.07
C LEU A 356 -7.02 16.81 8.44
N ALA A 357 -5.80 16.90 8.99
CA ALA A 357 -5.50 16.37 10.32
C ALA A 357 -6.40 17.01 11.39
N ALA A 358 -6.67 18.32 11.28
CA ALA A 358 -7.58 19.02 12.18
C ALA A 358 -9.05 18.58 12.02
N ALA A 359 -9.50 18.25 10.81
CA ALA A 359 -10.84 17.72 10.56
C ALA A 359 -11.00 16.29 11.12
N LEU A 360 -9.96 15.46 10.95
CA LEU A 360 -10.01 14.05 11.31
C LEU A 360 -9.63 13.73 12.77
N ARG A 361 -9.02 14.67 13.51
CA ARG A 361 -8.53 14.41 14.88
C ARG A 361 -9.58 13.90 15.87
N HIS A 362 -10.86 14.20 15.65
CA HIS A 362 -11.94 13.73 16.52
C HIS A 362 -12.30 12.26 16.28
N HIS A 363 -11.86 11.71 15.15
CA HIS A 363 -12.10 10.34 14.72
C HIS A 363 -10.83 9.48 14.84
N TRP A 364 -9.64 10.10 14.77
CA TRP A 364 -8.36 9.41 14.71
C TRP A 364 -7.34 9.96 15.71
N ASN A 365 -7.08 9.19 16.77
CA ASN A 365 -6.08 9.48 17.80
C ASN A 365 -4.65 9.63 17.25
N CYS A 366 -4.36 9.08 16.07
CA CYS A 366 -3.07 9.25 15.42
C CYS A 366 -2.75 10.73 15.15
N PHE A 367 -3.73 11.65 15.19
CA PHE A 367 -3.50 13.08 15.03
C PHE A 367 -3.43 13.87 16.34
N ASP A 368 -3.44 13.22 17.50
CA ASP A 368 -3.37 13.92 18.80
C ASP A 368 -2.06 14.67 19.01
N TYR A 369 -0.98 14.27 18.34
CA TYR A 369 0.31 14.97 18.39
C TYR A 369 0.31 16.30 17.63
N PHE A 370 -0.64 16.54 16.72
CA PHE A 370 -0.75 17.84 16.07
C PHE A 370 -1.25 18.85 17.11
N PRO A 371 -0.46 19.92 17.40
CA PRO A 371 -0.78 20.85 18.47
C PRO A 371 -2.20 21.38 18.29
N SER A 372 -2.99 21.34 19.37
CA SER A 372 -4.34 21.91 19.36
C SER A 372 -4.27 23.36 18.87
N ARG A 373 -5.27 23.82 18.11
CA ARG A 373 -5.37 25.22 17.63
C ARG A 373 -5.15 26.26 18.73
N SER A 374 -5.30 25.90 20.01
CA SER A 374 -5.01 26.74 21.18
C SER A 374 -3.54 27.19 21.32
N THR A 375 -2.56 26.48 20.75
CA THR A 375 -1.12 26.80 20.91
C THR A 375 -0.45 27.35 19.66
N MET A 376 -1.07 27.25 18.48
CA MET A 376 -0.66 28.00 17.29
C MET A 376 -1.55 29.25 17.19
N ARG A 377 -0.99 30.43 17.44
CA ARG A 377 -1.67 31.70 17.16
C ARG A 377 -1.81 31.89 15.64
N LEU A 378 -2.83 31.23 15.09
CA LEU A 378 -3.43 31.38 13.76
C LEU A 378 -4.37 32.61 13.68
N ALA A 379 -4.25 33.56 14.61
CA ALA A 379 -5.19 34.67 14.79
C ALA A 379 -5.18 35.70 13.64
N ASP A 380 -4.30 35.53 12.64
CA ASP A 380 -4.19 36.39 11.47
C ASP A 380 -4.53 35.69 10.14
N TRP A 381 -5.08 34.46 10.15
CA TRP A 381 -5.50 33.80 8.90
C TRP A 381 -6.98 34.06 8.60
N PRO A 382 -7.33 34.76 7.50
CA PRO A 382 -8.72 34.94 7.14
C PRO A 382 -9.28 33.57 6.72
N ILE A 383 -10.23 33.06 7.50
CA ILE A 383 -11.21 32.10 7.01
C ILE A 383 -11.92 32.81 5.85
N ILE A 384 -11.55 32.45 4.62
CA ILE A 384 -12.21 33.00 3.44
C ILE A 384 -13.66 32.52 3.49
N ASN A 385 -14.53 33.51 3.56
CA ASN A 385 -15.96 33.41 3.81
C ASN A 385 -16.66 32.48 2.79
N THR A 386 -17.45 31.56 3.33
CA THR A 386 -18.22 30.49 2.69
C THR A 386 -19.44 30.99 1.91
N LYS A 387 -19.22 31.82 0.87
CA LYS A 387 -20.24 32.12 -0.15
C LYS A 387 -19.62 32.25 -1.53
N ILE A 388 -19.16 31.13 -2.07
CA ILE A 388 -19.01 31.00 -3.53
C ILE A 388 -20.31 30.35 -4.03
N GLU A 389 -21.21 31.16 -4.57
CA GLU A 389 -22.27 30.63 -5.44
C GLU A 389 -21.61 30.19 -6.74
N PHE A 390 -21.28 28.90 -6.84
CA PHE A 390 -20.79 28.30 -8.08
C PHE A 390 -21.93 28.29 -9.10
N LYS A 391 -21.85 29.20 -10.08
CA LYS A 391 -22.61 29.08 -11.32
C LYS A 391 -21.86 28.14 -12.24
N TYR A 392 -22.26 26.87 -12.22
CA TYR A 392 -21.84 25.88 -13.20
C TYR A 392 -22.22 26.38 -14.60
N ASP A 393 -21.22 26.70 -15.42
CA ASP A 393 -21.39 27.03 -16.83
C ASP A 393 -20.89 25.84 -17.67
N ALA A 394 -21.81 25.10 -18.27
CA ALA A 394 -21.46 23.98 -19.14
C ALA A 394 -20.63 24.41 -20.38
N SER A 395 -20.58 25.71 -20.71
CA SER A 395 -19.76 26.26 -21.78
C SER A 395 -18.30 26.52 -21.39
N THR A 396 -17.96 26.55 -20.09
CA THR A 396 -16.58 26.71 -19.59
C THR A 396 -15.84 25.39 -19.43
N ARG A 397 -16.47 24.27 -19.80
CA ARG A 397 -15.79 22.98 -19.95
C ARG A 397 -14.55 23.23 -20.81
N PRO A 398 -13.32 22.96 -20.34
CA PRO A 398 -12.16 23.02 -21.20
C PRO A 398 -12.29 21.89 -22.22
N ALA A 399 -13.04 22.12 -23.31
CA ALA A 399 -13.10 21.27 -24.49
C ALA A 399 -11.74 21.24 -25.23
N ASN A 400 -10.73 21.93 -24.70
CA ASN A 400 -9.37 21.90 -25.17
C ASN A 400 -8.52 21.01 -24.26
N THR A 401 -8.67 19.69 -24.39
CA THR A 401 -7.48 18.80 -24.33
C THR A 401 -6.67 19.05 -25.60
N GLY A 402 -6.22 20.31 -25.80
CA GLY A 402 -5.53 20.77 -27.00
C GLY A 402 -4.47 19.75 -27.38
N LYS A 403 -4.29 19.51 -28.69
CA LYS A 403 -3.44 18.45 -29.26
C LYS A 403 -2.27 18.10 -28.33
N ILE A 404 -2.40 17.01 -27.57
CA ILE A 404 -1.36 16.55 -26.64
C ILE A 404 -0.25 15.98 -27.51
N ILE A 405 0.83 16.74 -27.68
CA ILE A 405 1.98 16.31 -28.48
C ILE A 405 2.89 15.50 -27.55
N GLN A 406 2.70 14.19 -27.55
CA GLN A 406 3.50 13.25 -26.77
C GLN A 406 5.01 13.41 -27.03
N ASP A 407 5.40 13.71 -28.26
CA ASP A 407 6.80 13.91 -28.66
C ASP A 407 7.49 15.11 -27.97
N GLN A 408 6.73 16.01 -27.36
CA GLN A 408 7.24 17.17 -26.62
C GLN A 408 7.31 16.94 -25.11
N LEU A 409 6.83 15.79 -24.63
CA LEU A 409 6.86 15.44 -23.22
C LEU A 409 8.21 14.84 -22.83
N LEU A 410 8.55 14.99 -21.55
CA LEU A 410 9.78 14.44 -20.99
C LEU A 410 9.80 12.91 -21.15
N SER A 411 10.92 12.39 -21.61
CA SER A 411 11.20 10.96 -21.69
C SER A 411 12.26 10.56 -20.67
N GLU A 412 12.01 9.46 -19.97
CA GLU A 412 13.01 8.73 -19.19
C GLU A 412 13.25 7.37 -19.84
N ASP A 413 14.51 6.93 -19.87
CA ASP A 413 14.88 5.59 -20.34
C ASP A 413 14.38 4.52 -19.36
N PHE A 414 14.06 3.33 -19.89
CA PHE A 414 13.71 2.15 -19.09
C PHE A 414 14.91 1.56 -18.32
N GLY A 415 16.07 2.23 -18.32
CA GLY A 415 17.38 1.75 -17.85
C GLY A 415 17.50 1.54 -16.33
N ILE A 416 18.24 0.48 -15.97
CA ILE A 416 18.22 -0.29 -14.70
C ILE A 416 19.56 -0.16 -13.94
N PRO A 417 19.64 -0.57 -12.66
CA PRO A 417 20.70 -1.53 -12.29
C PRO A 417 20.22 -2.98 -12.30
N THR A 418 20.84 -3.73 -13.20
CA THR A 418 20.94 -5.18 -13.30
C THR A 418 21.53 -5.82 -12.04
N SER A 419 20.86 -5.75 -10.90
CA SER A 419 20.99 -6.83 -9.92
C SER A 419 19.93 -7.87 -10.25
N SER A 420 20.22 -8.69 -11.25
CA SER A 420 19.40 -9.86 -11.63
C SER A 420 19.49 -11.00 -10.61
N GLY A 421 20.34 -10.86 -9.59
CA GLY A 421 20.44 -11.83 -8.50
C GLY A 421 19.23 -11.77 -7.55
N PRO A 422 18.88 -12.90 -6.92
CA PRO A 422 17.97 -12.89 -5.77
C PRO A 422 18.52 -11.95 -4.68
N PHE A 423 17.64 -11.34 -3.89
CA PHE A 423 18.10 -10.57 -2.74
C PHE A 423 18.77 -11.49 -1.75
N GLU A 424 19.98 -11.11 -1.36
CA GLU A 424 20.74 -11.84 -0.36
C GLU A 424 20.66 -11.04 0.95
N THR A 425 20.02 -11.61 1.96
CA THR A 425 20.15 -11.11 3.33
C THR A 425 21.35 -11.80 3.95
N LEU A 426 22.44 -11.07 4.18
CA LEU A 426 23.59 -11.63 4.88
C LEU A 426 23.31 -11.70 6.38
N ILE A 427 23.71 -12.80 7.01
CA ILE A 427 23.64 -12.95 8.46
C ILE A 427 24.98 -13.44 9.01
N PHE A 428 25.40 -12.88 10.14
CA PHE A 428 26.67 -13.15 10.79
C PHE A 428 26.41 -13.54 12.25
N PHE A 429 27.05 -14.60 12.71
CA PHE A 429 27.08 -14.99 14.11
C PHE A 429 28.54 -15.18 14.54
N ASN A 430 28.89 -14.64 15.70
CA ASN A 430 30.21 -14.81 16.27
C ASN A 430 30.21 -16.03 17.20
N GLU A 431 31.00 -17.05 16.88
CA GLU A 431 31.08 -18.27 17.70
C GLU A 431 31.71 -18.02 19.08
N GLY A 432 32.52 -16.95 19.23
CA GLY A 432 33.13 -16.56 20.49
C GLY A 432 32.21 -15.84 21.49
N ASP A 433 30.97 -15.50 21.10
CA ASP A 433 30.03 -14.79 21.99
C ASP A 433 29.66 -15.63 23.23
N ASP A 434 29.71 -16.96 23.12
CA ASP A 434 29.42 -17.86 24.24
C ASP A 434 30.54 -17.87 25.30
N GLU A 435 31.74 -17.40 24.97
CA GLU A 435 32.89 -17.34 25.89
C GLU A 435 32.84 -16.11 26.83
N HIS A 436 32.10 -15.07 26.44
CA HIS A 436 31.89 -13.90 27.28
C HIS A 436 30.71 -14.15 28.24
N SER A 437 31.02 -14.33 29.53
CA SER A 437 30.00 -14.54 30.56
C SER A 437 30.46 -14.03 31.92
N SER A 438 29.51 -13.74 32.79
CA SER A 438 29.78 -13.48 34.21
C SER A 438 30.16 -14.79 34.92
N LEU A 439 31.14 -14.71 35.82
CA LEU A 439 31.62 -15.84 36.61
C LEU A 439 30.90 -15.98 37.97
N GLU A 440 29.92 -15.11 38.26
CA GLU A 440 29.21 -15.11 39.55
C GLU A 440 28.22 -16.29 39.64
N GLU A 441 28.17 -16.98 40.80
CA GLU A 441 27.39 -18.22 40.97
C GLU A 441 25.86 -18.02 40.93
N GLU A 442 25.39 -16.82 41.28
CA GLU A 442 23.99 -16.37 41.16
C GLU A 442 23.85 -15.33 40.04
N ASP A 443 24.45 -15.61 38.88
CA ASP A 443 24.47 -14.64 37.80
C ASP A 443 23.05 -14.32 37.31
N ASN A 444 22.53 -13.14 37.69
CA ASN A 444 21.33 -12.51 37.16
C ASN A 444 21.68 -11.41 36.14
N HIS A 445 22.92 -11.35 35.66
CA HIS A 445 23.34 -10.33 34.70
C HIS A 445 22.50 -10.42 33.41
N PRO A 446 22.01 -9.29 32.86
CA PRO A 446 21.18 -9.31 31.67
C PRO A 446 21.96 -9.63 30.39
N GLU A 447 23.27 -9.35 30.36
CA GLU A 447 24.17 -9.73 29.25
C GLU A 447 24.66 -11.17 29.51
N LYS A 448 24.15 -12.13 28.72
CA LYS A 448 24.43 -13.57 28.83
C LYS A 448 24.45 -14.20 27.44
N PRO A 449 25.26 -15.25 27.22
CA PRO A 449 25.28 -16.08 26.01
C PRO A 449 23.91 -16.61 25.55
N ALA A 450 22.94 -16.76 26.48
CA ALA A 450 21.60 -17.19 26.15
C ALA A 450 20.87 -16.24 25.17
N ARG A 451 21.24 -14.94 25.11
CA ARG A 451 20.61 -13.93 24.24
C ARG A 451 20.78 -14.26 22.75
N THR A 452 22.03 -14.41 22.31
CA THR A 452 22.38 -14.71 20.90
C THR A 452 21.91 -16.10 20.51
N ARG A 453 22.07 -17.10 21.40
CA ARG A 453 21.54 -18.46 21.18
C ARG A 453 20.03 -18.49 21.00
N ARG A 454 19.28 -17.71 21.78
CA ARG A 454 17.82 -17.64 21.65
C ARG A 454 17.41 -17.01 20.32
N ILE A 455 18.12 -15.97 19.86
CA ILE A 455 17.88 -15.33 18.55
C ILE A 455 18.13 -16.34 17.42
N LEU A 456 19.30 -16.98 17.39
CA LEU A 456 19.65 -17.96 16.37
C LEU A 456 18.67 -19.15 16.35
N LYS A 457 18.31 -19.66 17.53
CA LYS A 457 17.31 -20.73 17.65
C LYS A 457 15.97 -20.31 17.07
N THR A 458 15.51 -19.09 17.37
CA THR A 458 14.21 -18.58 16.87
C THR A 458 14.23 -18.40 15.36
N LEU A 459 15.31 -17.86 14.78
CA LEU A 459 15.45 -17.69 13.33
C LEU A 459 15.48 -19.02 12.57
N ARG A 460 16.07 -20.06 13.17
CA ARG A 460 16.08 -21.42 12.63
C ARG A 460 14.72 -22.09 12.76
N GLU A 461 14.07 -21.97 13.92
CA GLU A 461 12.73 -22.52 14.15
C GLU A 461 11.66 -21.89 13.24
N SER A 462 11.84 -20.62 12.84
CA SER A 462 10.94 -19.92 11.91
C SER A 462 11.24 -20.18 10.42
N GLY A 463 12.33 -20.88 10.08
CA GLY A 463 12.73 -21.09 8.69
C GLY A 463 13.32 -19.86 8.00
N ILE A 464 13.60 -18.77 8.76
CA ILE A 464 14.14 -17.52 8.22
C ILE A 464 15.64 -17.65 7.99
N LEU A 465 16.35 -18.34 8.89
CA LEU A 465 17.80 -18.50 8.80
C LEU A 465 18.23 -19.16 7.48
N GLU A 466 17.44 -20.12 7.00
CA GLU A 466 17.63 -20.86 5.76
C GLU A 466 17.43 -19.99 4.51
N LYS A 467 16.81 -18.80 4.65
CA LYS A 467 16.64 -17.81 3.58
C LYS A 467 17.77 -16.77 3.56
N CYS A 468 18.60 -16.73 4.60
CA CYS A 468 19.75 -15.83 4.68
C CYS A 468 21.03 -16.51 4.16
N ILE A 469 22.00 -15.70 3.76
CA ILE A 469 23.36 -16.18 3.49
C ILE A 469 24.18 -16.00 4.74
N GLU A 470 24.45 -17.12 5.41
CA GLU A 470 25.38 -17.16 6.52
C GLU A 470 26.80 -16.87 6.01
N ARG A 471 27.36 -15.77 6.51
CA ARG A 471 28.75 -15.39 6.27
C ARG A 471 29.43 -15.41 7.63
N ASN A 472 30.07 -16.51 7.99
CA ASN A 472 30.90 -16.52 9.19
C ASN A 472 32.24 -15.89 8.81
N SER A 473 32.50 -14.66 9.23
CA SER A 473 33.85 -14.09 9.19
C SER A 473 34.44 -14.15 10.57
N GLU A 474 35.34 -15.11 10.80
CA GLU A 474 36.14 -15.24 12.03
C GLU A 474 37.20 -14.12 12.18
N ARG A 475 36.95 -12.93 11.62
CA ARG A 475 37.92 -11.84 11.69
C ARG A 475 37.80 -11.15 13.03
N SER A 476 38.91 -11.10 13.77
CA SER A 476 39.06 -10.14 14.85
C SER A 476 39.29 -8.74 14.26
N ALA A 477 38.72 -7.71 14.90
CA ALA A 477 39.04 -6.32 14.54
C ALA A 477 40.50 -6.01 14.87
N THR A 478 41.19 -5.24 14.03
CA THR A 478 42.56 -4.80 14.31
C THR A 478 42.59 -3.67 15.34
N ASP A 479 43.75 -3.44 15.95
CA ASP A 479 43.94 -2.33 16.87
C ASP A 479 43.70 -0.99 16.19
N GLU A 480 44.06 -0.86 14.91
CA GLU A 480 43.84 0.34 14.10
C GLU A 480 42.33 0.58 13.86
N GLU A 481 41.57 -0.49 13.57
CA GLU A 481 40.10 -0.41 13.44
C GLU A 481 39.45 0.00 14.76
N ILE A 482 39.85 -0.59 15.89
CA ILE A 482 39.33 -0.24 17.22
C ILE A 482 39.70 1.22 17.57
N GLN A 483 40.90 1.66 17.22
CA GLN A 483 41.39 3.02 17.48
C GLN A 483 40.74 4.11 16.62
N MET A 484 39.93 3.76 15.61
CA MET A 484 39.10 4.73 14.90
C MET A 484 38.08 5.40 15.83
N VAL A 485 37.74 4.75 16.95
CA VAL A 485 36.75 5.23 17.93
C VAL A 485 37.31 5.25 19.35
N HIS A 486 38.10 4.25 19.74
CA HIS A 486 38.60 4.10 21.11
C HIS A 486 40.03 4.63 21.27
N ASN A 487 40.33 5.22 22.42
CA ASN A 487 41.70 5.67 22.68
C ASN A 487 42.64 4.48 22.94
N LYS A 488 43.92 4.71 22.65
CA LYS A 488 44.97 3.70 22.80
C LYS A 488 45.10 3.20 24.25
N GLU A 489 44.94 4.09 25.22
CA GLU A 489 45.07 3.77 26.65
C GLU A 489 44.01 2.77 27.12
N MET A 490 42.76 2.90 26.69
CA MET A 490 41.68 1.96 26.97
C MET A 490 41.99 0.59 26.36
N LEU A 491 42.43 0.57 25.10
CA LEU A 491 42.76 -0.68 24.41
C LEU A 491 43.93 -1.40 25.09
N GLU A 492 44.97 -0.66 25.44
CA GLU A 492 46.09 -1.17 26.23
C GLU A 492 45.59 -1.68 27.59
N HIS A 493 44.76 -0.93 28.30
CA HIS A 493 44.20 -1.37 29.59
C HIS A 493 43.44 -2.71 29.48
N LEU A 494 42.54 -2.85 28.50
CA LEU A 494 41.77 -4.07 28.27
C LEU A 494 42.65 -5.27 27.92
N LYS A 495 43.70 -5.06 27.13
CA LYS A 495 44.68 -6.11 26.76
C LYS A 495 45.51 -6.60 27.93
N HIS A 496 45.77 -5.74 28.92
CA HIS A 496 46.58 -6.07 30.09
C HIS A 496 45.74 -6.53 31.29
N LEU A 497 44.42 -6.72 31.12
CA LEU A 497 43.60 -7.35 32.16
C LEU A 497 44.08 -8.79 32.40
N PRO A 498 44.41 -9.18 33.65
CA PRO A 498 44.88 -10.53 33.92
C PRO A 498 43.76 -11.55 33.67
N PRO A 499 44.06 -12.73 33.08
CA PRO A 499 43.07 -13.80 32.95
C PRO A 499 42.64 -14.21 34.36
N ARG A 500 41.40 -13.89 34.76
CA ARG A 500 40.84 -14.41 36.01
C ARG A 500 40.66 -15.94 35.86
N PRO A 501 40.91 -16.74 36.91
CA PRO A 501 40.91 -18.19 36.80
C PRO A 501 39.55 -18.71 36.30
N TYR A 502 39.59 -19.31 35.12
CA TYR A 502 38.51 -20.05 34.49
C TYR A 502 38.18 -21.29 35.35
N ASN A 503 36.95 -21.41 35.86
CA ASN A 503 36.50 -22.59 36.59
C ASN A 503 35.67 -23.50 35.65
N PRO A 504 36.23 -24.62 35.14
CA PRO A 504 35.58 -25.47 34.14
C PRO A 504 34.32 -26.20 34.62
N SER A 505 33.96 -26.12 35.91
CA SER A 505 32.73 -26.73 36.47
C SER A 505 31.43 -26.06 36.04
N ASN A 506 31.47 -24.86 35.44
CA ASN A 506 30.28 -24.13 34.97
C ASN A 506 29.87 -24.48 33.53
N LEU A 507 30.65 -25.28 32.81
CA LEU A 507 30.27 -25.84 31.52
C LEU A 507 29.35 -27.04 31.72
N ARG A 508 28.06 -26.90 31.38
CA ARG A 508 27.27 -28.10 31.05
C ARG A 508 27.83 -28.67 29.74
N PRO A 509 28.09 -29.98 29.66
CA PRO A 509 28.68 -30.57 28.46
C PRO A 509 27.81 -30.28 27.24
N LEU A 510 28.47 -29.87 26.14
CA LEU A 510 27.90 -29.88 24.81
C LEU A 510 27.40 -31.29 24.51
N HIS A 511 26.08 -31.49 24.54
CA HIS A 511 25.51 -32.67 23.90
C HIS A 511 25.68 -32.47 22.38
N PRO A 512 26.41 -33.35 21.68
CA PRO A 512 26.37 -33.34 20.23
C PRO A 512 24.93 -33.62 19.80
N ILE A 513 24.31 -32.65 19.12
CA ILE A 513 23.02 -32.87 18.46
C ILE A 513 23.29 -33.81 17.29
N PRO A 514 22.71 -35.03 17.24
CA PRO A 514 23.03 -35.99 16.18
C PRO A 514 22.66 -35.45 14.80
N LEU A 515 23.63 -35.42 13.90
CA LEU A 515 23.43 -35.29 12.45
C LEU A 515 22.83 -36.59 11.88
N SER A 516 21.60 -36.93 12.29
CA SER A 516 20.69 -37.81 11.54
C SER A 516 19.41 -38.04 12.33
N LEU A 517 18.32 -37.39 11.91
CA LEU A 517 16.98 -37.88 12.19
C LEU A 517 16.23 -38.00 10.86
N SER A 518 16.05 -39.24 10.43
CA SER A 518 15.13 -39.58 9.35
C SER A 518 13.69 -39.28 9.77
N ARG A 519 12.86 -38.95 8.78
CA ARG A 519 11.47 -38.44 8.90
C ARG A 519 10.45 -39.32 9.66
N SER A 520 10.82 -40.41 10.33
CA SER A 520 9.85 -41.43 10.78
C SER A 520 9.53 -41.50 12.28
N ARG A 521 9.91 -40.52 13.13
CA ARG A 521 9.55 -40.56 14.57
C ARG A 521 8.99 -39.24 15.15
N LEU A 522 8.14 -38.56 14.40
CA LEU A 522 7.44 -37.34 14.88
C LEU A 522 6.05 -37.60 15.48
N HIS A 523 5.61 -38.86 15.65
CA HIS A 523 4.22 -39.16 16.05
C HIS A 523 3.99 -39.62 17.50
N GLU A 524 5.03 -39.84 18.31
CA GLU A 524 4.84 -40.36 19.69
C GLU A 524 5.27 -39.42 20.82
N HIS A 525 5.54 -38.13 20.56
CA HIS A 525 5.92 -37.16 21.59
C HIS A 525 4.94 -36.00 21.80
N TYR A 526 3.75 -36.06 21.21
CA TYR A 526 2.74 -34.99 21.29
C TYR A 526 1.63 -35.19 22.33
N GLN A 527 1.75 -36.12 23.28
CA GLN A 527 0.69 -36.37 24.28
C GLN A 527 1.03 -36.14 25.76
N LEU A 528 2.18 -35.56 26.12
CA LEU A 528 2.58 -35.45 27.54
C LEU A 528 2.98 -34.05 28.04
N LEU A 529 2.65 -32.97 27.33
CA LEU A 529 3.00 -31.60 27.75
C LEU A 529 1.84 -30.61 27.75
N LEU A 530 0.64 -31.06 28.14
CA LEU A 530 -0.47 -30.16 28.46
C LEU A 530 -1.14 -30.62 29.75
N PHE A 531 -0.58 -30.29 30.93
CA PHE A 531 -1.28 -30.04 32.19
C PHE A 531 -0.25 -29.54 33.24
N PRO A 532 -0.30 -28.28 33.70
CA PRO A 532 0.51 -27.83 34.83
C PRO A 532 -0.11 -28.27 36.16
N ASN A 533 0.60 -29.13 36.90
CA ASN A 533 0.33 -29.38 38.32
C ASN A 533 0.90 -28.23 39.16
N HIS A 534 0.08 -27.20 39.43
CA HIS A 534 0.32 -26.28 40.54
C HIS A 534 -1.01 -25.92 41.20
N LEU A 535 -1.46 -26.78 42.13
CA LEU A 535 -2.48 -26.47 43.13
C LEU A 535 -2.49 -27.57 44.20
N ALA A 536 -1.48 -27.56 45.06
CA ALA A 536 -1.51 -28.20 46.37
C ALA A 536 -0.48 -27.50 47.27
N ASN A 537 -0.88 -27.19 48.50
CA ASN A 537 -0.09 -26.53 49.57
C ASN A 537 -0.13 -25.00 49.59
N THR A 538 -1.31 -24.43 49.88
CA THR A 538 -1.44 -23.31 50.85
C THR A 538 -2.93 -23.06 51.15
N VAL A 539 -3.57 -24.01 51.84
CA VAL A 539 -4.82 -23.77 52.56
C VAL A 539 -4.68 -24.42 53.93
N ASP A 540 -3.94 -23.75 54.80
CA ASP A 540 -4.02 -23.91 56.25
C ASP A 540 -3.48 -22.61 56.86
N ASN A 541 -4.29 -21.57 56.80
CA ASN A 541 -4.33 -20.52 57.82
C ASN A 541 -5.65 -19.77 57.70
N LEU A 542 -6.56 -20.15 58.59
CA LEU A 542 -7.84 -19.52 58.84
C LEU A 542 -7.65 -18.06 59.29
N GLY A 543 -8.40 -17.15 58.68
CA GLY A 543 -8.51 -15.75 59.09
C GLY A 543 -9.52 -15.01 58.22
N GLY A 544 -10.76 -14.94 58.66
CA GLY A 544 -11.92 -14.68 57.81
C GLY A 544 -12.04 -13.27 57.21
N SER A 545 -12.79 -13.20 56.10
CA SER A 545 -13.74 -12.12 55.81
C SER A 545 -14.55 -12.49 54.56
N LYS A 546 -15.87 -12.59 54.71
CA LYS A 546 -16.83 -12.81 53.63
C LYS A 546 -17.03 -11.50 52.86
N ARG A 547 -16.54 -11.40 51.62
CA ARG A 547 -17.16 -10.63 50.52
C ARG A 547 -16.29 -10.73 49.26
N ALA A 548 -16.90 -11.25 48.18
CA ALA A 548 -16.51 -11.21 46.76
C ALA A 548 -16.53 -12.61 46.12
N ARG A 549 -17.70 -13.24 46.12
CA ARG A 549 -18.10 -14.24 45.12
C ARG A 549 -19.36 -13.69 44.45
N SER A 550 -19.20 -13.03 43.31
CA SER A 550 -20.20 -12.91 42.24
C SER A 550 -19.62 -12.01 41.14
N ALA A 551 -19.18 -12.62 40.04
CA ALA A 551 -19.10 -12.05 38.68
C ALA A 551 -18.06 -12.85 37.89
N LEU A 552 -18.47 -14.00 37.35
CA LEU A 552 -17.88 -14.67 36.19
C LEU A 552 -18.92 -15.72 35.76
N ASP A 553 -20.01 -15.18 35.23
CA ASP A 553 -20.97 -15.84 34.34
C ASP A 553 -21.64 -14.67 33.57
N LEU A 554 -20.92 -14.19 32.55
CA LEU A 554 -21.39 -13.50 31.35
C LEU A 554 -20.23 -13.44 30.35
#